data_AF-E9SGK3-F1
#
_entry.id   AF-E9SGK3-F1
#
_cell.length_a   1.000
_cell.length_b   1.000
_cell.length_c   1.000
_cell.angle_alpha   90.00
_cell.angle_beta   90.00
_cell.angle_gamma   90.00
#
_symmetry.space_group_name_H-M   'P 1'
#
loop_
_entity.id
_entity.type
_entity.pdbx_description
1 polymer ?
#
loop_
_entity_poly.entity_id
_entity_poly.type
_entity_poly.pdbx_seq_one_letter_code
_entity_poly.pdbx_strand_id
1 'polypeptide(L)'
;MKGIMPDHNEWRKKRYELFNKKINSFKDHPKYEWLRKYADDAMNANEGFGYMMIKGADFIERIEKMPLDHIRDWLDGKNQLEWTAYPADQDKFHQ
;
A
#
# COMPACT_ATOMS: atom_id res chain seq x y z
N MET A 1 33.66 14.95 -1.49
CA MET A 1 32.65 14.87 -2.56
C MET A 1 31.29 15.09 -1.91
N LYS A 2 30.58 16.20 -2.21
CA LYS A 2 29.18 16.35 -1.80
C LYS A 2 28.37 15.49 -2.77
N GLY A 3 27.96 14.29 -2.34
CA GLY A 3 27.04 13.46 -3.10
C GLY A 3 25.77 14.28 -3.36
N ILE A 4 25.36 14.38 -4.62
CA ILE A 4 24.09 14.98 -5.00
C ILE A 4 23.02 14.03 -4.45
N MET A 5 22.56 14.28 -3.23
CA MET A 5 21.36 13.61 -2.73
C MET A 5 20.20 14.06 -3.63
N PRO A 6 19.44 13.11 -4.23
CA PRO A 6 18.23 13.45 -4.96
C PRO A 6 17.34 14.34 -4.08
N ASP A 7 16.62 15.30 -4.69
CA ASP A 7 15.58 16.02 -3.98
C ASP A 7 14.63 14.99 -3.35
N HIS A 8 14.49 15.06 -2.03
CA HIS A 8 13.66 14.16 -1.25
C HIS A 8 12.24 14.06 -1.83
N ASN A 9 11.72 15.17 -2.38
CA ASN A 9 10.42 15.20 -3.02
C ASN A 9 10.37 14.40 -4.32
N GLU A 10 11.43 14.42 -5.13
CA GLU A 10 11.52 13.62 -6.35
C GLU A 10 11.67 12.14 -6.05
N TRP A 11 12.50 11.79 -5.07
CA TRP A 11 12.64 10.41 -4.60
C TRP A 11 11.29 9.88 -4.09
N ARG A 12 10.60 10.65 -3.24
CA ARG A 12 9.31 10.27 -2.66
C ARG A 12 8.24 10.06 -3.73
N LYS A 13 8.18 10.97 -4.72
CA LYS A 13 7.26 10.83 -5.87
C LYS A 13 7.52 9.54 -6.64
N LYS A 14 8.77 9.22 -6.94
CA LYS A 14 9.15 7.98 -7.66
C LYS A 14 8.86 6.73 -6.83
N ARG A 15 9.18 6.73 -5.53
CA ARG A 15 9.01 5.58 -4.64
C ARG A 15 7.54 5.15 -4.52
N TYR A 16 6.61 6.10 -4.51
CA TYR A 16 5.19 5.84 -4.28
C TYR A 16 4.32 6.11 -5.52
N GLU A 17 4.90 6.09 -6.72
CA GLU A 17 4.15 6.39 -7.95
C GLU A 17 3.00 5.41 -8.16
N LEU A 18 3.28 4.10 -8.12
CA LEU A 18 2.25 3.06 -8.28
C LEU A 18 1.22 3.11 -7.15
N PHE A 19 1.69 3.19 -5.91
CA PHE A 19 0.85 3.33 -4.73
C PHE A 19 -0.13 4.51 -4.86
N ASN A 20 0.37 5.73 -5.16
CA ASN A 20 -0.48 6.91 -5.31
C ASN A 20 -1.43 6.80 -6.50
N LYS A 21 -0.98 6.22 -7.62
CA LYS A 21 -1.86 5.97 -8.77
C LYS A 21 -3.05 5.11 -8.39
N LYS A 22 -2.83 4.06 -7.58
CA LYS A 22 -3.90 3.18 -7.09
C LYS A 22 -4.79 3.86 -6.06
N ILE A 23 -4.24 4.60 -5.10
CA ILE A 23 -5.07 5.36 -4.14
C ILE A 23 -5.97 6.35 -4.89
N ASN A 24 -5.42 7.07 -5.87
CA ASN A 24 -6.14 8.08 -6.63
C ASN A 24 -7.21 7.51 -7.57
N SER A 25 -7.19 6.21 -7.91
CA SER A 25 -8.28 5.59 -8.68
C SER A 25 -9.58 5.51 -7.88
N PHE A 26 -9.53 5.72 -6.56
CA PHE A 26 -10.70 5.74 -5.68
C PHE A 26 -11.17 7.15 -5.33
N LYS A 27 -10.75 8.20 -6.07
CA LYS A 27 -11.12 9.60 -5.77
C LYS A 27 -12.62 9.86 -5.63
N ASP A 28 -13.44 9.07 -6.34
CA ASP A 28 -14.90 9.19 -6.36
C ASP A 28 -15.57 8.26 -5.32
N HIS A 29 -14.79 7.53 -4.52
CA HIS A 29 -15.29 6.65 -3.47
C HIS A 29 -15.66 7.45 -2.20
N PRO A 30 -16.77 7.15 -1.50
CA PRO A 30 -17.18 7.89 -0.29
C PRO A 30 -16.14 7.92 0.83
N LYS A 31 -15.27 6.91 0.90
CA LYS A 31 -14.17 6.81 1.89
C LYS A 31 -12.84 7.39 1.40
N TYR A 32 -12.80 8.06 0.26
CA TYR A 32 -11.55 8.51 -0.35
C TYR A 32 -10.73 9.45 0.54
N GLU A 33 -11.35 10.43 1.18
CA GLU A 33 -10.64 11.37 2.05
C GLU A 33 -9.90 10.65 3.20
N TRP A 34 -10.59 9.68 3.82
CA TRP A 34 -9.99 8.83 4.84
C TRP A 34 -8.85 7.98 4.26
N LEU A 35 -9.07 7.34 3.10
CA LEU A 35 -8.06 6.51 2.44
C LEU A 35 -6.81 7.32 2.08
N ARG A 36 -6.97 8.54 1.55
CA ARG A 36 -5.87 9.43 1.17
C ARG A 36 -5.05 9.84 2.38
N LYS A 37 -5.71 10.22 3.48
CA LYS A 37 -5.03 10.55 4.74
C LYS A 37 -4.26 9.34 5.28
N TYR A 38 -4.89 8.16 5.30
CA TYR A 38 -4.25 6.93 5.76
C TYR A 38 -3.04 6.55 4.89
N ALA A 39 -3.14 6.75 3.57
CA ALA A 39 -2.04 6.56 2.64
C ALA A 39 -0.87 7.54 2.87
N ASP A 40 -1.17 8.81 3.20
CA ASP A 40 -0.15 9.80 3.54
C ASP A 40 0.58 9.46 4.84
N ASP A 41 -0.17 9.03 5.86
CA ASP A 41 0.38 8.56 7.14
C ASP A 41 1.27 7.32 6.94
N ALA A 42 0.87 6.38 6.08
CA ALA A 42 1.66 5.18 5.77
C ALA A 42 2.97 5.52 5.05
N MET A 43 2.97 6.46 4.10
CA MET A 43 4.20 6.92 3.44
C MET A 43 5.14 7.60 4.43
N ASN A 44 4.61 8.45 5.32
CA ASN A 44 5.40 9.09 6.38
C ASN A 44 5.99 8.06 7.35
N ALA A 45 5.20 7.06 7.73
CA ALA A 45 5.65 6.00 8.62
C ALA A 45 6.75 5.16 7.97
N ASN A 46 6.61 4.80 6.69
CA ASN A 46 7.59 4.03 5.93
C ASN A 46 8.93 4.76 5.71
N GLU A 47 8.93 6.09 5.74
CA GLU A 47 10.15 6.92 5.73
C GLU A 47 10.79 7.08 7.12
N GLY A 48 10.08 6.68 8.18
CA GLY A 48 10.54 6.73 9.56
C GLY A 48 11.35 5.49 9.97
N PHE A 49 11.19 5.08 11.22
CA PHE A 49 11.92 3.95 11.79
C PHE A 49 11.03 3.11 12.73
N GLY A 50 11.49 1.90 13.03
CA GLY A 50 10.85 1.01 14.00
C GLY A 50 9.54 0.41 13.50
N TYR A 51 8.64 0.11 14.44
CA TYR A 51 7.41 -0.63 14.16
C TYR A 51 6.47 0.07 13.16
N MET A 52 6.41 1.40 13.20
CA MET A 52 5.55 2.18 12.30
C MET A 52 6.03 2.09 10.84
N MET A 53 7.34 2.02 10.62
CA MET A 53 7.92 1.80 9.30
C MET A 53 7.45 0.48 8.69
N ILE A 54 7.49 -0.60 9.48
CA ILE A 54 7.04 -1.93 9.04
C ILE A 54 5.56 -1.91 8.66
N LYS A 55 4.72 -1.26 9.46
CA LYS A 55 3.28 -1.12 9.17
C LYS A 55 3.01 -0.28 7.91
N GLY A 56 3.73 0.82 7.74
CA GLY A 56 3.62 1.64 6.54
C GLY A 56 4.02 0.87 5.28
N ALA A 57 5.16 0.17 5.34
CA ALA A 57 5.66 -0.68 4.26
C ALA A 57 4.64 -1.75 3.85
N ASP A 58 4.10 -2.48 4.82
CA ASP A 58 3.11 -3.54 4.60
C ASP A 58 1.83 -3.00 3.93
N PHE A 59 1.29 -1.87 4.40
CA PHE A 59 0.12 -1.26 3.76
C PHE A 59 0.40 -0.83 2.32
N ILE A 60 1.55 -0.18 2.07
CA ILE A 60 1.96 0.25 0.74
C ILE A 60 2.07 -0.95 -0.21
N GLU A 61 2.75 -2.01 0.22
CA GLU A 61 2.92 -3.23 -0.56
C GLU A 61 1.59 -3.90 -0.90
N ARG A 62 0.64 -3.92 0.04
CA ARG A 62 -0.70 -4.48 -0.19
C ARG A 62 -1.46 -3.72 -1.26
N ILE A 63 -1.48 -2.39 -1.19
CA ILE A 63 -2.12 -1.56 -2.22
C ILE A 63 -1.42 -1.77 -3.57
N GLU A 64 -0.09 -1.78 -3.61
CA GLU A 64 0.67 -1.99 -4.85
C GLU A 64 0.41 -3.38 -5.48
N LYS A 65 0.24 -4.43 -4.70
CA LYS A 65 0.04 -5.81 -5.20
C LYS A 65 -1.43 -6.17 -5.49
N MET A 66 -2.38 -5.66 -4.72
CA MET A 66 -3.78 -6.10 -4.84
C MET A 66 -4.51 -5.50 -6.06
N PRO A 67 -5.44 -6.24 -6.70
CA PRO A 67 -6.31 -5.71 -7.75
C PRO A 67 -7.16 -4.54 -7.23
N LEU A 68 -7.53 -3.61 -8.13
CA LEU A 68 -8.37 -2.47 -7.76
C LEU A 68 -9.73 -2.90 -7.20
N ASP A 69 -10.33 -3.94 -7.75
CA ASP A 69 -11.61 -4.46 -7.28
C ASP A 69 -11.51 -5.03 -5.86
N HIS A 70 -10.40 -5.70 -5.52
CA HIS A 70 -10.15 -6.20 -4.16
C HIS A 70 -10.02 -5.05 -3.15
N ILE A 71 -9.31 -3.98 -3.54
CA ILE A 71 -9.18 -2.78 -2.71
C ILE A 71 -10.53 -2.07 -2.57
N ARG A 72 -11.33 -2.03 -3.64
CA ARG A 72 -12.70 -1.47 -3.59
C ARG A 72 -13.56 -2.25 -2.61
N ASP A 73 -13.53 -3.57 -2.67
CA ASP A 73 -14.28 -4.43 -1.77
C ASP A 73 -13.82 -4.29 -0.32
N TRP A 74 -12.54 -4.05 -0.07
CA TRP A 74 -12.04 -3.68 1.26
C TRP A 74 -12.63 -2.35 1.74
N LEU A 75 -12.64 -1.32 0.87
CA LEU A 75 -13.24 -0.03 1.19
C LEU A 75 -14.75 -0.15 1.44
N ASP A 76 -15.43 -1.05 0.76
CA ASP A 76 -16.85 -1.35 0.97
C ASP A 76 -17.09 -2.24 2.21
N GLY A 77 -16.04 -2.76 2.85
CA GLY A 77 -16.14 -3.67 4.00
C GLY A 77 -16.56 -5.10 3.66
N LYS A 78 -16.42 -5.49 2.38
CA LYS A 78 -16.76 -6.84 1.89
C LYS A 78 -15.61 -7.83 2.05
N ASN A 79 -14.38 -7.36 2.19
CA ASN A 79 -13.21 -8.19 2.47
C ASN A 79 -12.27 -7.49 3.46
N GLN A 80 -11.17 -8.17 3.77
CA GLN A 80 -10.02 -7.58 4.45
C GLN A 80 -8.90 -7.33 3.44
N LEU A 81 -8.12 -6.28 3.68
CA LEU A 81 -6.88 -6.00 2.94
C LEU A 81 -5.72 -6.90 3.37
N GLU A 82 -6.00 -7.93 4.19
CA GLU A 82 -5.02 -8.92 4.59
C GLU A 82 -4.73 -9.88 3.45
N TRP A 83 -3.49 -10.38 3.41
CA TRP A 83 -3.26 -11.64 2.73
C TRP A 83 -4.13 -12.65 3.46
N THR A 84 -5.25 -13.06 2.87
CA THR A 84 -5.73 -14.41 3.14
C THR A 84 -4.51 -15.27 2.86
N ALA A 85 -3.90 -15.85 3.90
CA ALA A 85 -2.86 -16.85 3.70
C ALA A 85 -3.36 -17.77 2.58
N TYR A 86 -2.52 -17.99 1.58
CA TYR A 86 -2.85 -18.69 0.33
C TYR A 86 -3.91 -19.79 0.51
N PRO A 87 -4.81 -20.00 -0.47
CA PRO A 87 -5.79 -21.09 -0.39
C PRO A 87 -5.06 -22.39 -0.07
N ALA A 88 -5.62 -23.14 0.88
CA ALA A 88 -5.11 -24.38 1.44
C ALA A 88 -5.06 -25.55 0.42
N ASP A 89 -4.60 -25.29 -0.80
CA ASP A 89 -4.59 -26.24 -1.93
C ASP A 89 -3.16 -26.56 -2.43
N GLN A 90 -2.14 -26.35 -1.59
CA GLN A 90 -0.79 -26.89 -1.85
C GLN A 90 -0.51 -28.25 -1.17
N ASP A 91 -1.48 -28.85 -0.47
CA ASP A 91 -1.42 -30.23 0.05
C ASP A 91 -1.58 -31.31 -1.05
N LYS A 92 -1.30 -30.99 -2.32
CA LYS A 92 -1.37 -31.95 -3.44
C LYS A 92 -0.04 -32.31 -4.09
N PHE A 93 1.09 -31.85 -3.55
CA PHE A 93 2.42 -32.17 -4.11
C PHE A 93 3.36 -32.94 -3.18
N HIS A 94 2.84 -33.51 -2.09
CA HIS A 94 3.55 -34.52 -1.31
C HIS A 94 2.74 -35.82 -1.30
N GLN A 95 2.79 -36.53 -2.44
CA GLN A 95 2.61 -37.99 -2.50
C GLN A 95 4.00 -38.64 -2.51
#